data_AF-A0A1R0H740-F1
#
_entry.id   AF-A0A1R0H740-F1
#
_cell.length_a   1.000
_cell.length_b   1.000
_cell.length_c   1.000
_cell.angle_alpha   90.00
_cell.angle_beta   90.00
_cell.angle_gamma   90.00
#
_symmetry.space_group_name_H-M   'P 1'
#
loop_
_entity.id
_entity.type
_entity.pdbx_description
1 polymer ?
#
loop_
_entity_poly.entity_id
_entity_poly.type
_entity_poly.pdbx_seq_one_letter_code
_entity_poly.pdbx_strand_id
1 'polypeptide(L)'
;MGLLRSAGPPDWHPASQELKSAVSKCVDVCSQYNMELSDIAIRYAFEISFLLPKPQDAADGYVMGMLGADQVSKSLDALRHVTSSSQTNRSNKFNPEENSENICTAKVLEILKPFSNYTWESPPSDA
;
A
#
# COMPACT_ATOMS: atom_id res chain seq x y z
N MET A 1 -6.45 -10.06 -0.49
CA MET A 1 -7.52 -9.95 -1.49
C MET A 1 -7.22 -8.79 -2.42
N GLY A 2 -7.55 -8.91 -3.70
CA GLY A 2 -7.05 -8.07 -4.79
C GLY A 2 -7.57 -6.64 -4.87
N LEU A 3 -7.78 -5.95 -3.73
CA LEU A 3 -8.27 -4.58 -3.71
C LEU A 3 -7.22 -3.61 -4.28
N LEU A 4 -6.03 -3.56 -3.67
CA LEU A 4 -4.95 -2.63 -4.02
C LEU A 4 -4.07 -3.18 -5.16
N ARG A 5 -4.67 -3.50 -6.31
CA ARG A 5 -3.97 -4.00 -7.51
C ARG A 5 -3.71 -2.90 -8.52
N SER A 6 -2.71 -3.08 -9.39
CA SER A 6 -2.43 -2.15 -10.50
C SER A 6 -3.61 -2.00 -11.48
N ALA A 7 -4.43 -3.04 -11.64
CA ALA A 7 -5.63 -3.00 -12.50
C ALA A 7 -6.87 -2.46 -11.79
N GLY A 8 -6.75 -1.99 -10.55
CA GLY A 8 -7.89 -1.60 -9.72
C GLY A 8 -8.60 -2.77 -9.06
N PRO A 9 -9.68 -2.47 -8.32
CA PRO A 9 -10.42 -3.46 -7.56
C PRO A 9 -11.29 -4.30 -8.52
N PRO A 10 -11.27 -5.65 -8.43
CA PRO A 10 -12.10 -6.49 -9.27
C PRO A 10 -13.58 -6.39 -8.89
N ASP A 11 -14.48 -6.61 -9.85
CA ASP A 11 -15.94 -6.50 -9.65
C ASP A 11 -16.44 -7.38 -8.49
N TRP A 12 -15.91 -8.61 -8.39
CA TRP A 12 -16.25 -9.57 -7.35
C TRP A 12 -15.76 -9.19 -5.94
N HIS A 13 -14.96 -8.13 -5.79
CA HIS A 13 -14.42 -7.78 -4.48
C HIS A 13 -15.55 -7.35 -3.52
N PRO A 14 -15.58 -7.81 -2.27
CA PRO A 14 -16.62 -7.45 -1.30
C PRO A 14 -16.43 -6.02 -0.72
N ALA A 15 -15.66 -5.15 -1.36
CA ALA A 15 -15.52 -3.78 -0.84
C ALA A 15 -16.73 -2.96 -1.26
N SER A 16 -17.15 -2.01 -0.42
CA SER A 16 -18.20 -1.06 -0.79
C SER A 16 -17.84 -0.31 -2.08
N GLN A 17 -18.86 0.17 -2.78
CA GLN A 17 -18.66 0.90 -4.03
C GLN A 17 -17.83 2.18 -3.83
N GLU A 18 -17.95 2.80 -2.66
CA GLU A 18 -17.16 3.98 -2.29
C GLU A 18 -15.67 3.64 -2.17
N LEU A 19 -15.32 2.57 -1.47
CA LEU A 19 -13.93 2.12 -1.33
C LEU A 19 -13.36 1.67 -2.68
N LYS A 20 -14.12 0.91 -3.47
CA LYS A 20 -13.70 0.54 -4.84
C LYS A 20 -13.39 1.79 -5.67
N SER A 21 -14.26 2.80 -5.62
CA SER A 21 -14.08 4.06 -6.35
C SER A 21 -12.85 4.84 -5.88
N ALA A 22 -12.57 4.86 -4.57
CA ALA A 22 -11.37 5.48 -4.01
C ALA A 22 -10.10 4.76 -4.49
N VAL A 23 -10.11 3.43 -4.50
CA VAL A 23 -8.98 2.62 -4.99
C VAL A 23 -8.75 2.82 -6.48
N SER A 24 -9.80 2.92 -7.30
CA SER A 24 -9.65 3.27 -8.73
C SER A 24 -8.98 4.64 -8.92
N LYS A 25 -9.35 5.65 -8.11
CA LYS A 25 -8.67 6.95 -8.12
C LYS A 25 -7.19 6.83 -7.72
N CYS A 26 -6.85 5.95 -6.78
CA CYS A 26 -5.45 5.70 -6.42
C CYS A 26 -4.66 5.12 -7.61
N VAL A 27 -5.25 4.20 -8.39
CA VAL A 27 -4.62 3.65 -9.60
C VAL A 27 -4.37 4.75 -10.64
N ASP A 28 -5.33 5.64 -10.85
CA ASP A 28 -5.19 6.77 -11.77
C ASP A 28 -4.06 7.71 -11.32
N VAL A 29 -3.96 7.98 -10.01
CA VAL A 29 -2.86 8.76 -9.44
C VAL A 29 -1.53 8.07 -9.68
N CYS A 30 -1.40 6.78 -9.34
CA CYS A 30 -0.14 6.05 -9.50
C CYS A 30 0.34 6.02 -10.95
N SER A 31 -0.59 5.90 -11.91
CA SER A 31 -0.30 5.91 -13.34
C SER A 31 0.35 7.23 -13.80
N GLN A 32 0.01 8.37 -13.19
CA GLN A 32 0.63 9.67 -13.49
C GLN A 32 2.11 9.74 -13.05
N TYR A 33 2.52 8.88 -12.12
CA TYR A 33 3.88 8.80 -11.59
C TYR A 33 4.65 7.57 -12.09
N ASN A 34 4.10 6.81 -13.06
CA ASN A 34 4.67 5.55 -13.54
C ASN A 34 4.92 4.53 -12.41
N MET A 35 3.95 4.44 -11.49
CA MET A 35 4.00 3.55 -10.34
C MET A 35 2.81 2.60 -10.33
N GLU A 36 2.99 1.44 -9.68
CA GLU A 36 1.92 0.48 -9.43
C GLU A 36 1.39 0.63 -8.00
N LEU A 37 0.06 0.70 -7.84
CA LEU A 37 -0.57 0.77 -6.51
C LEU A 37 -0.20 -0.43 -5.62
N SER A 38 -0.03 -1.61 -6.21
CA SER A 38 0.41 -2.81 -5.49
C SER A 38 1.79 -2.66 -4.88
N ASP A 39 2.70 -1.94 -5.55
CA ASP A 39 4.06 -1.75 -5.05
C ASP A 39 4.06 -0.82 -3.83
N ILE A 40 3.24 0.24 -3.85
CA ILE A 40 3.02 1.11 -2.68
C ILE A 40 2.43 0.30 -1.53
N ALA A 41 1.40 -0.53 -1.79
CA ALA A 41 0.74 -1.32 -0.76
C ALA A 41 1.69 -2.31 -0.06
N ILE A 42 2.54 -3.00 -0.84
CA ILE A 42 3.53 -3.94 -0.31
C ILE A 42 4.57 -3.21 0.54
N ARG A 43 5.11 -2.09 0.06
CA ARG A 43 6.09 -1.28 0.81
C ARG A 43 5.49 -0.79 2.12
N TYR A 44 4.29 -0.23 2.07
CA TYR A 44 3.59 0.25 3.27
C TYR A 44 3.34 -0.85 4.29
N ALA A 45 2.97 -2.06 3.84
CA ALA A 45 2.82 -3.21 4.72
C ALA A 45 4.14 -3.56 5.44
N PHE A 46 5.26 -3.56 4.72
CA PHE A 46 6.59 -3.78 5.32
C PHE A 46 7.04 -2.64 6.23
N GLU A 47 6.75 -1.38 5.90
CA GLU A 47 7.06 -0.24 6.76
C GLU A 47 6.36 -0.36 8.12
N ILE A 48 5.09 -0.78 8.13
CA ILE A 48 4.36 -1.06 9.37
C ILE A 48 5.05 -2.18 10.18
N SER A 49 5.55 -3.23 9.52
CA SER A 49 6.15 -4.37 10.24
C SER A 49 7.56 -4.08 10.78
N PHE A 50 8.38 -3.36 10.00
CA PHE A 50 9.82 -3.27 10.26
C PHE A 50 10.27 -1.90 10.75
N LEU A 51 9.54 -0.82 10.46
CA LEU A 51 9.99 0.55 10.72
C LEU A 51 9.16 1.30 11.76
N LEU A 52 7.86 1.02 11.88
CA LEU A 52 7.01 1.77 12.80
C LEU A 52 7.29 1.41 14.28
N PRO A 53 7.50 2.41 15.16
CA PRO A 53 7.99 2.19 16.53
C PRO A 53 6.92 1.80 17.55
N LYS A 54 5.66 1.64 17.14
CA LYS A 54 4.54 1.33 18.05
C LYS A 54 4.15 -0.14 17.94
N PRO A 55 4.48 -0.98 18.92
CA PRO A 55 4.15 -2.41 18.90
C PRO A 55 2.66 -2.68 18.75
N GLN A 56 1.80 -1.77 19.24
CA GLN A 56 0.35 -1.92 19.15
C GLN A 56 -0.22 -1.77 17.72
N ASP A 57 0.54 -1.16 16.80
CA ASP A 57 0.10 -0.90 15.42
C ASP A 57 0.86 -1.79 14.41
N ALA A 58 1.85 -2.57 14.87
CA ALA A 58 2.59 -3.51 14.05
C ALA A 58 1.78 -4.80 13.90
N ALA A 59 1.68 -5.35 12.68
CA ALA A 59 1.07 -6.66 12.53
C ALA A 59 2.06 -7.76 12.96
N ASP A 60 1.57 -8.77 13.68
CA ASP A 60 2.35 -9.94 14.08
C ASP A 60 2.83 -10.78 12.88
N GLY A 61 2.16 -10.65 11.74
CA GLY A 61 2.52 -11.32 10.49
C GLY A 61 1.70 -10.84 9.31
N TYR A 62 2.22 -11.06 8.11
CA TYR A 62 1.58 -10.69 6.84
C TYR A 62 1.52 -11.89 5.92
N VAL A 63 0.36 -12.07 5.27
CA VAL A 63 0.16 -13.09 4.24
C VAL A 63 0.08 -12.42 2.89
N MET A 64 1.02 -12.77 2.01
CA MET A 64 1.10 -12.25 0.65
C MET A 64 0.82 -13.37 -0.34
N GLY A 65 -0.25 -13.23 -1.13
CA GLY A 65 -0.56 -14.14 -2.22
C GLY A 65 0.24 -13.78 -3.46
N MET A 66 0.98 -14.74 -4.01
CA MET A 66 1.81 -14.55 -5.20
C MET A 66 1.53 -15.67 -6.21
N LEU A 67 1.43 -15.32 -7.49
CA LEU A 67 1.11 -16.26 -8.56
C LEU A 67 2.36 -16.89 -9.20
N GLY A 68 3.52 -16.22 -9.14
CA GLY A 68 4.73 -16.68 -9.82
C GLY A 68 6.01 -15.98 -9.36
N ALA A 69 7.14 -16.42 -9.91
CA ALA A 69 8.48 -16.01 -9.50
C ALA A 69 8.71 -14.49 -9.59
N ASP A 70 8.16 -13.82 -10.61
CA ASP A 70 8.31 -12.37 -10.77
C ASP A 70 7.72 -11.59 -9.59
N GLN A 71 6.57 -12.03 -9.08
CA GLN A 71 5.92 -11.39 -7.92
C GLN A 71 6.68 -11.66 -6.62
N VAL A 72 7.32 -12.82 -6.51
CA VAL A 72 8.22 -13.12 -5.39
C VAL A 72 9.43 -12.18 -5.44
N SER A 73 10.05 -12.01 -6.61
CA SER A 73 11.19 -11.10 -6.76
C SER A 73 10.81 -9.66 -6.41
N LYS A 74 9.71 -9.14 -6.98
CA LYS A 74 9.19 -7.79 -6.66
C LYS A 74 8.97 -7.60 -5.16
N SER A 75 8.40 -8.60 -4.48
CA SER A 75 8.15 -8.54 -3.04
C SER A 75 9.45 -8.52 -2.23
N LEU A 76 10.46 -9.30 -2.62
CA LEU A 76 11.78 -9.27 -1.99
C LEU A 76 12.49 -7.94 -2.20
N ASP A 77 12.39 -7.36 -3.39
CA ASP A 77 12.98 -6.05 -3.69
C ASP A 77 12.30 -4.93 -2.91
N ALA A 78 10.98 -4.97 -2.75
CA ALA A 78 10.25 -4.05 -1.88
C ALA A 78 10.68 -4.19 -0.40
N LEU A 79 10.86 -5.42 0.10
CA LEU A 79 11.36 -5.65 1.46
C LEU A 79 12.78 -5.11 1.65
N ARG A 80 13.67 -5.36 0.68
CA ARG A 80 15.05 -4.82 0.70
C ARG A 80 15.04 -3.31 0.72
N HIS A 81 14.20 -2.67 -0.09
CA HIS A 81 14.07 -1.21 -0.15
C HIS A 81 13.68 -0.61 1.20
N VAL A 82 12.67 -1.17 1.87
CA VAL A 82 12.21 -0.72 3.19
C VAL A 82 13.28 -0.94 4.26
N THR A 83 13.91 -2.11 4.27
CA THR A 83 14.93 -2.46 5.27
C THR A 83 16.25 -1.71 5.09
N SER A 84 16.68 -1.41 3.85
CA SER A 84 17.87 -0.59 3.60
C SER A 84 17.65 0.87 3.99
N SER A 85 16.45 1.41 3.72
CA SER A 85 16.08 2.78 4.08
C SER A 85 16.09 3.03 5.60
N SER A 86 15.85 1.97 6.39
CA SER A 86 15.93 2.00 7.85
C SER A 86 17.35 2.22 8.39
N GLN A 87 18.37 1.80 7.64
CA GLN A 87 19.77 1.87 8.07
C GLN A 87 20.41 3.23 7.77
N THR A 88 19.91 3.98 6.79
CA THR A 88 20.50 5.24 6.34
C THR A 88 19.89 6.51 6.95
N ASN A 89 18.68 6.47 7.52
CA ASN A 89 17.95 7.67 7.92
C ASN A 89 17.45 7.67 9.37
N ARG A 90 18.37 7.83 10.34
CA ARG A 90 18.03 8.49 11.63
C ARG A 90 18.27 10.02 11.60
N SER A 91 18.80 10.58 10.51
CA SER A 91 19.26 11.97 10.48
C SER A 91 18.93 12.77 9.21
N ASN A 92 18.42 12.16 8.13
CA ASN A 92 18.09 12.93 6.94
C ASN A 92 16.61 13.34 6.97
N LYS A 93 16.38 14.65 7.07
CA LYS A 93 15.04 15.25 7.00
C LYS A 93 14.35 14.78 5.72
N PHE A 94 13.21 14.11 5.90
CA PHE A 94 12.26 13.79 4.85
C PHE A 94 11.93 15.10 4.10
N ASN A 95 12.38 15.23 2.84
CA ASN A 95 12.01 16.35 1.99
C ASN A 95 10.91 15.87 1.01
N PRO A 96 9.63 16.14 1.29
CA PRO A 96 8.50 15.62 0.51
C PRO A 96 8.39 16.21 -0.90
N GLU A 97 9.16 17.25 -1.24
CA GLU A 97 9.05 17.98 -2.52
C GLU A 97 9.89 17.41 -3.67
N GLU A 98 10.81 16.45 -3.45
CA GLU A 98 11.79 16.04 -4.49
C GLU A 98 11.67 14.60 -5.02
N ASN A 99 10.89 13.72 -4.40
CA ASN A 99 10.74 12.33 -4.88
C ASN A 99 9.31 12.05 -5.36
N SER A 100 9.15 11.78 -6.66
CA SER A 100 7.89 11.38 -7.30
C SER A 100 7.17 10.24 -6.56
N GLU A 101 7.92 9.32 -5.97
CA GLU A 101 7.37 8.21 -5.17
C GLU A 101 6.70 8.71 -3.89
N ASN A 102 7.35 9.61 -3.15
CA ASN A 102 6.81 10.17 -1.92
C ASN A 102 5.55 10.99 -2.20
N ILE A 103 5.55 11.77 -3.28
CA ILE A 103 4.38 12.55 -3.70
C ILE A 103 3.22 11.63 -4.07
N CYS A 104 3.50 10.57 -4.84
CA CYS A 104 2.49 9.57 -5.21
C CYS A 104 1.90 8.89 -3.97
N THR A 105 2.75 8.39 -3.08
CA THR A 105 2.34 7.75 -1.82
C THR A 105 1.51 8.69 -0.95
N ALA A 106 1.93 9.95 -0.79
CA ALA A 106 1.18 10.94 -0.01
C ALA A 106 -0.23 11.19 -0.59
N LYS A 107 -0.36 11.28 -1.93
CA LYS A 107 -1.67 11.43 -2.59
C LYS A 107 -2.56 10.21 -2.41
N VAL A 108 -1.99 9.00 -2.50
CA VAL A 108 -2.73 7.75 -2.24
C VAL A 108 -3.25 7.72 -0.81
N LEU A 109 -2.40 8.07 0.17
CA LEU A 109 -2.79 8.14 1.58
C LEU A 109 -3.90 9.17 1.83
N GLU A 110 -3.86 10.34 1.18
CA GLU A 110 -4.94 11.33 1.33
C GLU A 110 -6.26 10.84 0.72
N ILE A 111 -6.23 10.14 -0.43
CA ILE A 111 -7.44 9.53 -1.02
C ILE A 111 -8.03 8.46 -0.09
N LEU A 112 -7.18 7.64 0.52
CA LEU A 112 -7.61 6.53 1.38
C LEU A 112 -7.85 6.92 2.84
N LYS A 113 -7.60 8.17 3.21
CA LYS A 113 -7.77 8.69 4.58
C LYS A 113 -9.15 8.43 5.19
N PRO A 114 -10.29 8.54 4.46
CA PRO A 114 -11.60 8.16 5.01
C PRO A 114 -11.71 6.69 5.41
N PHE A 115 -10.84 5.83 4.87
CA PHE A 115 -10.78 4.39 5.11
C PHE A 115 -9.62 3.98 6.03
N SER A 116 -9.03 4.93 6.77
CA SER A 116 -8.01 4.60 7.77
C SER A 116 -8.62 3.86 8.95
N ASN A 117 -7.98 2.79 9.41
CA ASN A 117 -8.52 1.87 10.43
C ASN A 117 -9.93 1.35 10.09
N TYR A 118 -10.24 1.25 8.80
CA TYR A 118 -11.53 0.79 8.33
C TYR A 118 -11.63 -0.73 8.42
N THR A 119 -12.73 -1.21 8.99
CA THR A 119 -13.11 -2.62 9.00
C THR A 119 -14.52 -2.73 8.44
N TRP A 120 -14.84 -3.88 7.86
CA TRP A 120 -16.17 -4.17 7.35
C TRP A 120 -16.54 -5.61 7.70
N GLU A 121 -17.83 -5.90 7.78
CA GLU A 121 -18.33 -7.25 8.06
C GLU A 121 -18.02 -8.21 6.92
N SER A 122 -17.79 -9.50 7.22
CA SER A 122 -17.60 -10.53 6.20
C SER A 122 -18.68 -11.62 6.35
N PRO A 123 -19.64 -11.73 5.40
CA PRO A 123 -19.81 -10.88 4.22
C PRO A 123 -20.36 -9.48 4.59
N PRO A 124 -20.07 -8.44 3.78
CA PRO A 124 -20.61 -7.11 3.99
C PRO A 124 -22.11 -7.09 3.71
N SER A 125 -22.85 -6.29 4.45
CA SER A 125 -24.30 -6.13 4.27
C SER A 125 -24.67 -5.34 3.02
N ASP A 126 -23.70 -4.64 2.40
CA ASP A 126 -23.85 -3.73 1.28
C ASP A 126 -23.07 -4.16 0.01
N ALA A 127 -22.54 -5.39 -0.02
CA ALA A 127 -21.72 -5.92 -1.12
C ALA A 127 -22.53 -6.50 -2.29
#